data_AF-A0A844MD89-F1
#
_entry.id   AF-A0A844MD89-F1
#
_cell.length_a   1.000
_cell.length_b   1.000
_cell.length_c   1.000
_cell.angle_alpha   90.00
_cell.angle_beta   90.00
_cell.angle_gamma   90.00
#
_symmetry.space_group_name_H-M   'P 1'
#
loop_
_entity.id
_entity.type
_entity.pdbx_description
1 polymer ?
#
loop_
_entity_poly.entity_id
_entity_poly.type
_entity_poly.pdbx_seq_one_letter_code
_entity_poly.pdbx_strand_id
1 'polypeptide(L)' 'MTDVFKALKSANFLVDANGQRVAVQLSMAAWEILLDWVENQEDAAIVKAAIPKLKELRSGSESREWIDWDAVKEQWDED' A
#
# COMPACT_ATOMS: atom_id res chain seq x y z
N MET A 1 5.44 -12.28 -2.39
CA MET A 1 4.64 -12.88 -3.49
C MET A 1 4.25 -14.33 -3.20
N THR A 2 5.16 -15.15 -2.64
CA THR A 2 4.88 -16.55 -2.23
C THR A 2 3.72 -16.66 -1.24
N ASP A 3 3.62 -15.75 -0.28
CA ASP A 3 2.57 -15.77 0.75
C ASP A 3 1.19 -15.38 0.20
N VAL A 4 1.14 -14.42 -0.73
CA VAL A 4 -0.09 -14.03 -1.45
C VAL A 4 -0.64 -15.22 -2.23
N PHE A 5 0.21 -15.92 -2.97
CA PHE A 5 -0.21 -17.09 -3.73
C PHE A 5 -0.67 -18.24 -2.81
N LYS A 6 -0.02 -18.42 -1.66
CA LYS A 6 -0.44 -19.38 -0.64
C LYS A 6 -1.80 -19.02 -0.04
N ALA A 7 -2.05 -17.73 0.24
CA ALA A 7 -3.33 -17.22 0.73
C ALA A 7 -4.45 -17.40 -0.30
N LEU A 8 -4.19 -17.13 -1.58
CA LEU A 8 -5.16 -17.40 -2.65
C LEU A 8 -5.52 -18.90 -2.76
N LYS A 9 -4.51 -19.77 -2.62
CA LYS A 9 -4.71 -21.22 -2.67
C LYS A 9 -5.43 -21.81 -1.46
N SER A 10 -5.47 -21.11 -0.33
CA SER A 10 -6.20 -21.56 0.86
C SER A 10 -7.68 -21.18 0.85
N ALA A 11 -8.14 -20.46 -0.17
CA ALA A 11 -9.54 -20.05 -0.32
C ALA A 11 -10.47 -21.26 -0.45
N ASN A 12 -11.52 -21.26 0.37
CA ASN A 12 -12.64 -22.18 0.23
C ASN A 12 -13.85 -21.43 -0.33
N PHE A 13 -14.70 -22.12 -1.09
CA PHE A 13 -15.91 -21.53 -1.65
C PHE A 13 -17.14 -22.10 -0.97
N LEU A 14 -18.00 -21.22 -0.47
CA LEU A 14 -19.35 -21.57 -0.06
C LEU A 14 -20.23 -21.65 -1.30
N VAL A 15 -20.95 -22.75 -1.43
CA VAL A 15 -21.88 -23.00 -2.55
C VAL A 15 -23.31 -22.97 -2.05
N ASP A 16 -24.22 -22.43 -2.86
CA ASP A 16 -25.65 -22.45 -2.58
C ASP A 16 -26.30 -23.80 -2.94
N ALA A 17 -27.62 -23.89 -2.76
CA ALA A 17 -28.39 -25.10 -3.10
C ALA A 17 -28.38 -25.44 -4.61
N ASN A 18 -28.02 -24.49 -5.47
CA ASN A 18 -27.92 -24.67 -6.92
C ASN A 18 -26.48 -25.00 -7.35
N GLY A 19 -25.55 -25.14 -6.41
CA GLY A 19 -24.14 -25.38 -6.67
C GLY A 19 -23.36 -24.14 -7.13
N GLN A 20 -23.93 -22.95 -7.05
CA GLN A 20 -23.26 -21.70 -7.39
C GLN A 20 -22.40 -21.22 -6.22
N ARG A 21 -21.18 -20.77 -6.52
CA ARG A 21 -20.28 -20.17 -5.53
C ARG A 21 -20.82 -18.80 -5.14
N VAL A 22 -21.17 -18.63 -3.87
CA VAL A 22 -21.80 -17.39 -3.34
C VAL A 22 -20.90 -16.62 -2.38
N ALA A 23 -19.90 -17.27 -1.79
CA ALA A 23 -18.92 -16.59 -0.94
C ALA A 23 -17.56 -17.30 -0.97
N VAL A 24 -16.52 -16.54 -0.63
CA VAL A 24 -15.17 -17.04 -0.40
C VAL A 24 -14.89 -16.98 1.09
N GLN A 25 -14.46 -18.11 1.65
CA GLN A 25 -14.01 -18.21 3.03
C GLN A 25 -12.49 -18.31 3.06
N LEU A 26 -11.90 -17.43 3.86
CA LEU A 26 -10.47 -17.36 4.15
C LEU A 26 -10.25 -17.34 5.65
N SER A 27 -9.06 -17.73 6.10
CA SER A 27 -8.63 -17.36 7.45
C SER A 27 -8.34 -15.86 7.50
N MET A 28 -8.47 -15.25 8.68
CA MET A 28 -8.16 -13.83 8.87
C MET A 28 -6.75 -13.48 8.41
N ALA A 29 -5.75 -14.30 8.75
CA ALA A 29 -4.38 -14.07 8.32
C ALA A 29 -4.21 -14.12 6.78
N ALA A 30 -4.93 -15.03 6.10
CA ALA A 30 -4.90 -15.08 4.63
C ALA A 30 -5.60 -13.85 4.04
N TRP A 31 -6.69 -13.39 4.66
CA TRP A 31 -7.40 -12.18 4.25
C TRP A 31 -6.52 -10.93 4.38
N GLU A 32 -5.84 -10.74 5.51
CA GLU A 32 -4.91 -9.64 5.75
C GLU A 32 -3.78 -9.62 4.71
N ILE A 33 -3.13 -10.77 4.45
CA ILE A 33 -2.07 -10.87 3.43
C ILE A 33 -2.56 -10.41 2.04
N LEU A 34 -3.82 -10.72 1.69
CA LEU A 34 -4.39 -10.33 0.40
C LEU A 34 -4.74 -8.85 0.37
N LEU A 35 -5.30 -8.30 1.45
CA LEU A 35 -5.57 -6.87 1.60
C LEU A 35 -4.29 -6.06 1.50
N ASP A 36 -3.29 -6.37 2.32
CA ASP A 36 -1.98 -5.71 2.30
C ASP A 36 -1.37 -5.73 0.90
N TRP A 37 -1.52 -6.85 0.18
CA TRP A 37 -0.99 -6.94 -1.18
C TRP A 37 -1.69 -5.99 -2.14
N VAL A 38 -3.02 -5.87 -2.09
CA VAL A 38 -3.79 -4.94 -2.93
C VAL A 38 -3.41 -3.50 -2.59
N GLU A 39 -3.42 -3.14 -1.31
CA GLU A 39 -3.07 -1.79 -0.83
C GLU A 39 -1.66 -1.39 -1.28
N ASN A 40 -0.68 -2.30 -1.17
CA ASN A 40 0.67 -2.05 -1.67
C ASN A 40 0.73 -1.76 -3.18
N GLN A 41 -0.14 -2.36 -3.99
CA GLN A 41 -0.21 -2.03 -5.43
C GLN A 41 -0.81 -0.64 -5.66
N GLU A 42 -1.86 -0.30 -4.90
CA GLU A 42 -2.51 1.02 -4.97
C GLU A 42 -1.56 2.13 -4.52
N ASP A 43 -0.89 1.94 -3.38
CA ASP A 43 0.11 2.87 -2.84
C ASP A 43 1.27 3.06 -3.82
N ALA A 44 1.78 1.97 -4.41
CA ALA A 44 2.83 2.06 -5.42
C ALA A 44 2.38 2.89 -6.64
N ALA A 45 1.11 2.78 -7.03
CA ALA A 45 0.55 3.60 -8.11
C ALA A 45 0.46 5.08 -7.72
N ILE A 46 0.01 5.38 -6.49
CA ILE A 46 -0.04 6.75 -5.94
C ILE A 46 1.35 7.36 -5.90
N VAL A 47 2.33 6.66 -5.34
CA VAL A 47 3.73 7.12 -5.28
C VAL A 47 4.26 7.38 -6.69
N LYS A 48 4.04 6.44 -7.62
CA LYS A 48 4.49 6.58 -9.01
C LYS A 48 3.87 7.80 -9.70
N ALA A 49 2.60 8.10 -9.43
CA ALA A 49 1.93 9.28 -9.94
C ALA A 49 2.43 10.58 -9.31
N ALA A 50 2.87 10.55 -8.05
CA ALA A 50 3.41 11.71 -7.34
C ALA A 50 4.87 12.04 -7.72
N ILE A 51 5.67 11.06 -8.15
CA ILE A 51 7.10 11.23 -8.48
C ILE A 51 7.39 12.42 -9.42
N PRO A 52 6.66 12.63 -10.53
CA PRO A 52 6.91 13.77 -11.41
C PRO A 52 6.75 15.11 -10.70
N LYS A 53 5.71 15.26 -9.87
CA LYS A 53 5.47 16.49 -9.11
C LYS A 53 6.55 16.72 -8.06
N LEU A 54 6.98 15.65 -7.37
CA LEU A 54 8.08 15.71 -6.41
C LEU A 54 9.41 16.08 -7.08
N LYS A 55 9.67 15.57 -8.29
CA LYS A 55 10.86 15.94 -9.08
C LYS A 55 10.82 17.39 -9.55
N GLU A 56 9.67 17.86 -10.01
CA GLU A 56 9.45 19.26 -10.38
C GLU A 56 9.77 20.18 -9.19
N LEU A 57 9.18 19.91 -8.02
CA LEU A 57 9.43 20.66 -6.79
C LEU A 57 10.90 20.63 -6.36
N ARG A 58 11.60 19.51 -6.56
CA ARG A 58 13.05 19.40 -6.29
C ARG A 58 13.91 20.20 -7.27
N SER A 59 13.53 20.25 -8.55
CA SER A 59 14.31 20.91 -9.62
C SER A 59 13.96 22.38 -9.82
N GLY A 60 12.78 22.80 -9.36
CA GLY A 60 12.18 24.10 -9.63
C GLY A 60 12.11 24.94 -8.36
N SER A 61 13.07 25.85 -8.24
CA SER A 61 13.18 26.90 -7.20
C SER A 61 13.48 26.40 -5.79
N GLU A 62 14.35 27.14 -5.10
CA GLU A 62 14.28 27.29 -3.65
C GLU A 62 12.81 27.57 -3.30
N SER A 63 12.08 26.54 -2.87
CA SER A 63 10.76 26.73 -2.30
C SER A 63 10.97 27.56 -1.05
N ARG A 64 10.77 28.88 -1.15
CA ARG A 64 10.91 29.84 -0.04
C ARG A 64 10.05 29.50 1.18
N GLU A 65 9.16 28.51 1.06
CA GLU A 65 8.27 27.99 2.09
C GLU A 65 8.73 26.67 2.69
N TRP A 66 9.75 25.99 2.13
CA TRP A 66 10.27 24.76 2.71
C TRP A 66 11.40 25.11 3.66
N ILE A 67 11.28 24.62 4.88
CA ILE A 67 12.34 24.72 5.87
C ILE A 67 13.45 23.74 5.47
N ASP A 68 14.69 24.21 5.49
CA ASP A 68 15.86 23.37 5.27
C ASP A 68 15.89 22.24 6.31
N TRP A 69 15.84 21.00 5.85
CA TRP A 69 15.83 19.82 6.72
C TRP A 69 17.05 19.76 7.63
N ASP A 70 18.23 20.15 7.13
CA ASP A 70 19.44 20.19 7.94
C ASP A 70 19.37 21.25 9.04
N ALA A 71 18.55 22.29 8.87
CA ALA A 71 18.36 23.34 9.86
C ALA A 71 17.38 22.98 10.99
N VAL A 72 16.55 21.94 10.83
CA VAL A 72 15.52 21.58 11.84
C VAL A 72 15.56 20.15 12.33
N LYS A 73 16.37 19.26 11.73
CA LYS A 73 16.46 17.85 12.15
C LYS A 73 16.79 17.66 13.63
N GLU A 74 17.62 18.52 14.22
CA GLU A 74 18.01 18.41 15.64
C GLU A 74 16.85 18.69 16.60
N GLN A 75 15.82 19.43 16.18
CA GLN A 75 14.62 19.71 17.00
C GLN A 75 13.60 18.56 16.94
N TRP A 76 13.75 17.64 16.00
CA TRP A 76 12.85 16.49 15.82
C TRP A 76 13.23 15.27 16.65
N ASP A 77 14.51 15.14 17.04
CA ASP A 77 15.00 14.00 17.82
C ASP A 77 14.73 14.17 19.34
N GLU A 78 14.08 15.26 19.76
CA GLU A 78 13.77 15.56 21.17
C GLU A 78 12.32 15.21 21.60
N ASP A 79 11.48 14.69 20.70
CA ASP A 79 10.11 14.17 20.97
C ASP A 79 10.03 12.63 20.85
#